data_AF-A0AAD7RVH6-F1
#
_entry.id   AF-A0AAD7RVH6-F1
#
_cell.length_a   1.000
_cell.length_b   1.000
_cell.length_c   1.000
_cell.angle_alpha   90.00
_cell.angle_beta   90.00
_cell.angle_gamma   90.00
#
_symmetry.space_group_name_H-M   'P 1'
#
loop_
_entity.id
_entity.type
_entity.pdbx_description
1 polymer ?
#
loop_
_entity_poly.entity_id
_entity_poly.type
_entity_poly.pdbx_seq_one_letter_code
_entity_poly.pdbx_strand_id
1 'polypeptide(L)'
;MLPWKVMIVAVFYCNISMCAIQRRGKALFPARVKRGMTTMINPTFQNSIEEVNLLFEILLAGLQIGDEHSPFTVRDQELASMRQTRTLEAICEEVLPKRLPDIRRLVFDLSQHHGPLHKGDFERTVLTMVYAANRLANTRGHQRDAWAESFVSLYKAIKQDLTDQSGR
;
A
#
# COMPACT_ATOMS: atom_id res chain seq x y z
N MET A 1 3.17 -24.56 5.67
CA MET A 1 2.47 -23.41 5.07
C MET A 1 3.02 -22.16 5.73
N LEU A 2 3.80 -21.35 5.01
CA LEU A 2 4.32 -20.10 5.58
C LEU A 2 3.12 -19.16 5.82
N PRO A 3 2.87 -18.73 7.07
CA PRO A 3 1.77 -17.83 7.35
C PRO A 3 1.96 -16.57 6.51
N TRP A 4 0.90 -16.09 5.85
CA TRP A 4 0.94 -14.85 5.05
C TRP A 4 1.52 -13.66 5.82
N LYS A 5 1.42 -13.69 7.17
CA LYS A 5 2.09 -12.77 8.09
C LYS A 5 3.61 -12.71 7.92
N VAL A 6 4.27 -13.84 7.64
CA VAL A 6 5.73 -13.92 7.40
C VAL A 6 6.10 -13.29 6.05
N MET A 7 5.24 -13.42 5.04
CA MET A 7 5.44 -12.74 3.75
C MET A 7 5.29 -11.22 3.89
N ILE A 8 4.33 -10.76 4.69
CA ILE A 8 4.17 -9.34 5.03
C ILE A 8 5.42 -8.83 5.75
N VAL A 9 5.88 -9.55 6.79
CA VAL A 9 7.09 -9.19 7.55
C VAL A 9 8.34 -9.14 6.66
N ALA A 10 8.53 -10.11 5.76
CA ALA A 10 9.69 -10.15 4.87
C ALA A 10 9.69 -9.00 3.85
N VAL A 11 8.53 -8.68 3.27
CA VAL A 11 8.38 -7.57 2.32
C VAL A 11 8.65 -6.23 3.00
N PHE A 12 8.18 -6.05 4.24
CA PHE A 12 8.41 -4.82 5.01
C PHE A 12 9.83 -4.69 5.56
N TYR A 13 10.49 -5.79 5.92
CA TYR A 13 11.90 -5.75 6.36
C TYR A 13 12.83 -5.26 5.23
N CYS A 14 12.55 -5.63 3.98
CA CYS A 14 13.30 -5.12 2.82
C CYS A 14 13.13 -3.60 2.60
N ASN A 15 12.02 -3.00 3.05
CA ASN A 15 11.76 -1.56 2.90
C ASN A 15 12.64 -0.69 3.81
N ILE A 16 13.03 -1.22 4.96
CA ILE A 16 13.86 -0.50 5.94
C ILE A 16 15.31 -0.41 5.45
N SER A 17 15.77 -1.36 4.64
CA SER A 17 17.18 -1.47 4.26
C SER A 17 17.62 -0.58 3.09
N MET A 18 16.73 0.14 2.43
CA MET A 18 17.03 0.89 1.20
C MET A 18 16.64 2.36 1.32
N CYS A 19 17.60 3.20 1.70
CA CYS A 19 17.42 4.65 1.76
C CYS A 19 18.22 5.35 0.64
N ALA A 20 17.56 6.34 0.04
CA ALA A 20 18.02 7.34 -0.93
C ALA A 20 18.23 6.89 -2.39
N ILE A 21 17.30 7.31 -3.27
CA ILE A 21 17.55 8.19 -4.44
C ILE A 21 16.20 8.78 -4.88
N GLN A 22 16.07 10.10 -4.82
CA GLN A 22 14.89 10.84 -5.25
C GLN A 22 15.10 11.36 -6.69
N ARG A 23 14.41 10.79 -7.69
CA ARG A 23 14.45 11.27 -9.09
C ARG A 23 13.05 11.37 -9.69
N ARG A 24 12.53 12.59 -9.85
CA ARG A 24 11.16 12.91 -10.30
C ARG A 24 10.73 12.13 -11.57
N GLY A 25 9.91 11.08 -11.40
CA GLY A 25 9.19 10.38 -12.47
C GLY A 25 7.73 10.85 -12.56
N LYS A 26 6.98 10.39 -13.57
CA LYS A 26 5.51 10.56 -13.64
C LYS A 26 4.89 9.90 -12.40
N ALA A 27 3.99 10.61 -11.71
CA ALA A 27 3.36 10.10 -10.50
C ALA A 27 2.41 8.93 -10.83
N LEU A 28 2.65 7.76 -10.23
CA LEU A 28 1.85 6.55 -10.43
C LEU A 28 0.50 6.60 -9.69
N PHE A 29 0.42 7.45 -8.67
CA PHE A 29 -0.79 7.70 -7.90
C PHE A 29 -1.24 9.14 -8.14
N PRO A 30 -2.54 9.39 -8.41
CA PRO A 30 -3.04 10.75 -8.53
C PRO A 30 -2.92 11.44 -7.17
N ALA A 31 -2.09 12.48 -7.07
CA ALA A 31 -2.04 13.34 -5.89
C ALA A 31 -3.37 14.10 -5.78
N ARG A 32 -4.37 13.54 -5.08
CA ARG A 32 -5.64 14.21 -4.84
C ARG A 32 -5.52 15.10 -3.60
N VAL A 33 -5.31 16.40 -3.82
CA VAL A 33 -5.43 17.42 -2.78
C VAL A 33 -6.92 17.74 -2.62
N LYS A 34 -7.59 17.14 -1.63
CA LYS A 34 -8.91 17.62 -1.20
C LYS A 34 -8.71 18.77 -0.20
N ARG A 35 -9.31 19.91 -0.53
CA ARG A 35 -9.24 21.20 0.18
C ARG A 35 -9.58 21.01 1.67
N GLY A 36 -8.58 21.09 2.55
CA GLY A 36 -8.75 20.98 4.01
C GLY A 36 -7.48 20.60 4.78
N MET A 37 -6.55 19.89 4.14
CA MET A 37 -5.26 19.51 4.74
C MET A 37 -4.10 20.05 3.88
N THR A 38 -3.72 21.32 4.09
CA THR A 38 -2.72 22.04 3.28
C THR A 38 -1.27 21.59 3.49
N THR A 39 -1.01 20.44 4.13
CA THR A 39 0.35 20.05 4.56
C THR A 39 0.85 18.69 4.10
N MET A 40 0.10 17.90 3.32
CA MET A 40 0.60 16.61 2.84
C MET A 40 0.62 16.52 1.31
N ILE A 41 1.64 17.13 0.72
CA ILE A 41 2.07 16.77 -0.63
C ILE A 41 2.68 15.36 -0.52
N ASN A 42 1.98 14.32 -1.00
CA ASN A 42 2.48 12.95 -1.06
C ASN A 42 2.71 12.31 0.34
N PRO A 43 1.65 12.08 1.15
CA PRO A 43 1.79 11.44 2.46
C PRO A 43 2.33 10.02 2.33
N THR A 44 3.36 9.73 3.12
CA THR A 44 3.97 8.41 3.31
C THR A 44 3.93 8.10 4.79
N PHE A 45 3.55 6.88 5.13
CA PHE A 45 3.45 6.41 6.51
C PHE A 45 4.80 5.90 7.02
N GLN A 46 5.68 5.39 6.14
CA GLN A 46 6.87 4.63 6.56
C GLN A 46 8.14 5.47 6.48
N ASN A 47 8.28 6.51 7.32
CA ASN A 47 9.47 7.36 7.36
C ASN A 47 10.52 6.94 8.38
N SER A 48 10.16 6.13 9.38
CA SER A 48 11.10 5.58 10.36
C SER A 48 10.81 4.12 10.72
N ILE A 49 11.72 3.48 11.44
CA ILE A 49 11.54 2.12 11.95
C ILE A 49 10.38 2.06 12.97
N GLU A 50 10.21 3.10 13.77
CA GLU A 50 9.13 3.22 14.74
C GLU A 50 7.77 3.25 14.03
N GLU A 51 7.67 3.99 12.92
CA GLU A 51 6.46 4.03 12.10
C GLU A 51 6.16 2.69 11.45
N VAL A 52 7.18 1.98 10.95
CA VAL A 52 7.00 0.62 10.43
C VAL A 52 6.53 -0.33 11.53
N ASN A 53 7.11 -0.26 12.73
CA ASN A 53 6.67 -1.06 13.87
C ASN A 53 5.23 -0.75 14.27
N LEU A 54 4.84 0.53 14.24
CA LEU A 54 3.45 0.91 14.47
C LEU A 54 2.51 0.34 13.41
N LEU A 55 2.91 0.28 12.13
CA LEU A 55 2.10 -0.39 11.10
C LEU A 55 1.84 -1.84 11.47
N PHE A 56 2.86 -2.56 11.93
CA PHE A 56 2.73 -3.94 12.37
C PHE A 56 1.79 -4.07 13.56
N GLU A 57 1.92 -3.19 14.55
CA GLU A 57 1.05 -3.16 15.71
C GLU A 57 -0.41 -2.93 15.33
N ILE A 58 -0.67 -1.94 14.47
CA ILE A 58 -2.02 -1.67 13.92
C ILE A 58 -2.58 -2.90 13.19
N LEU A 59 -1.77 -3.57 12.37
CA LEU A 59 -2.19 -4.77 11.65
C LEU A 59 -2.47 -5.94 12.60
N LEU A 60 -1.72 -6.06 13.70
CA LEU A 60 -1.90 -7.12 14.71
C LEU A 60 -3.09 -6.87 15.63
N ALA A 61 -3.34 -5.61 16.00
CA ALA A 61 -4.45 -5.20 16.86
C ALA A 61 -5.83 -5.38 16.20
N GLY A 62 -5.85 -5.67 14.90
CA GLY A 62 -7.06 -5.97 14.16
C GLY A 62 -7.58 -4.75 13.42
N LEU A 63 -7.66 -4.92 12.12
CA LEU A 63 -7.95 -3.85 11.18
C LEU A 63 -9.17 -4.22 10.34
N GLN A 64 -10.08 -3.27 10.17
CA GLN A 64 -11.25 -3.45 9.32
C GLN A 64 -11.03 -2.69 8.02
N ILE A 65 -10.73 -3.45 6.97
CA ILE A 65 -10.67 -2.93 5.61
C ILE A 65 -12.06 -3.10 5.00
N GLY A 66 -12.76 -1.98 4.90
CA GLY A 66 -14.02 -1.89 4.19
C GLY A 66 -13.92 -2.17 2.69
N ASP A 67 -15.07 -2.24 2.03
CA ASP A 67 -15.16 -2.22 0.58
C ASP A 67 -14.96 -0.79 0.03
N GLU A 68 -15.42 -0.50 -1.18
CA GLU A 68 -15.34 0.85 -1.75
C GLU A 68 -16.08 1.90 -0.90
N HIS A 69 -17.11 1.48 -0.15
CA HIS A 69 -18.02 2.37 0.57
C HIS A 69 -17.80 2.38 2.08
N SER A 70 -17.04 1.42 2.61
CA SER A 70 -16.71 1.36 4.03
C SER A 70 -15.29 1.90 4.28
N PRO A 71 -15.10 2.73 5.32
CA PRO A 71 -13.79 3.26 5.65
C PRO A 71 -12.88 2.19 6.25
N PHE A 72 -11.58 2.41 6.12
CA PHE A 72 -10.55 1.79 6.93
C PHE A 72 -10.73 2.21 8.40
N THR A 73 -10.74 1.24 9.32
CA THR A 73 -10.79 1.53 10.77
C THR A 73 -9.92 0.57 11.58
N VAL A 74 -9.29 1.09 12.63
CA VAL A 74 -8.56 0.31 13.64
C VAL A 74 -9.47 0.07 14.84
N ARG A 75 -9.55 -1.19 15.31
CA ARG A 75 -10.45 -1.56 16.42
C ARG A 75 -9.96 -1.10 17.77
N ASP A 76 -8.65 -1.11 17.95
CA ASP A 76 -8.02 -0.68 19.19
C ASP A 76 -8.15 0.84 19.34
N GLN A 77 -8.75 1.28 20.45
CA GLN A 77 -9.07 2.68 20.68
C GLN A 77 -7.82 3.54 20.96
N GLU A 78 -6.79 2.96 21.59
CA GLU A 78 -5.54 3.65 21.84
C GLU A 78 -4.84 3.91 20.50
N LEU A 79 -4.68 2.88 19.67
CA LEU A 79 -4.09 2.99 18.35
C LEU A 79 -4.91 3.90 17.42
N ALA A 80 -6.24 3.80 17.43
CA ALA A 80 -7.12 4.65 16.61
C ALA A 80 -7.02 6.14 16.98
N SER A 81 -6.65 6.45 18.23
CA SER A 81 -6.46 7.84 18.66
C SER A 81 -5.15 8.46 18.15
N MET A 82 -4.18 7.64 17.73
CA MET A 82 -2.85 8.10 17.34
C MET A 82 -2.90 8.91 16.04
N ARG A 83 -2.13 10.00 16.01
CA ARG A 83 -1.99 10.85 14.81
C ARG A 83 -1.49 10.06 13.60
N GLN A 84 -0.55 9.14 13.81
CA GLN A 84 0.01 8.31 12.74
C GLN A 84 -1.08 7.40 12.15
N THR A 85 -1.90 6.75 12.97
CA THR A 85 -3.04 5.94 12.49
C THR A 85 -4.01 6.76 11.64
N ARG A 86 -4.31 8.00 12.03
CA ARG A 86 -5.13 8.92 11.22
C ARG A 86 -4.46 9.29 9.88
N THR A 87 -3.13 9.36 9.84
CA THR A 87 -2.39 9.53 8.58
C THR A 87 -2.51 8.29 7.69
N LEU A 88 -2.41 7.08 8.25
CA LEU A 88 -2.62 5.84 7.50
C LEU A 88 -4.04 5.76 6.94
N GLU A 89 -5.05 6.10 7.75
CA GLU A 89 -6.45 6.23 7.33
C GLU A 89 -6.59 7.18 6.14
N ALA A 90 -6.03 8.39 6.24
CA ALA A 90 -6.07 9.36 5.14
C ALA A 90 -5.40 8.83 3.85
N ILE A 91 -4.27 8.11 3.96
CA ILE A 91 -3.63 7.47 2.81
C ILE A 91 -4.57 6.43 2.18
N CYS A 92 -5.13 5.53 2.99
CA CYS A 92 -6.04 4.47 2.55
C CYS A 92 -7.32 5.00 1.91
N GLU A 93 -7.87 6.10 2.42
CA GLU A 93 -9.14 6.68 1.96
C GLU A 93 -8.99 7.65 0.79
N GLU A 94 -7.96 8.49 0.80
CA GLU A 94 -7.85 9.61 -0.14
C GLU A 94 -6.86 9.36 -1.28
N VAL A 95 -5.91 8.44 -1.10
CA VAL A 95 -4.79 8.24 -2.03
C VAL A 95 -4.85 6.89 -2.73
N LEU A 96 -5.18 5.82 -2.01
CA LEU A 96 -5.18 4.47 -2.60
C LEU A 96 -6.39 4.24 -3.51
N PRO A 97 -6.20 3.59 -4.67
CA PRO A 97 -7.32 3.19 -5.51
C PRO A 97 -8.12 2.08 -4.83
N LYS A 98 -9.43 2.28 -4.66
CA LYS A 98 -10.35 1.27 -4.09
C LYS A 98 -11.15 0.50 -5.14
N ARG A 99 -11.33 1.07 -6.32
CA ARG A 99 -12.08 0.44 -7.41
C ARG A 99 -11.18 -0.49 -8.19
N LEU A 100 -11.69 -1.66 -8.54
CA LEU A 100 -10.96 -2.63 -9.36
C LEU A 100 -10.48 -2.07 -10.71
N PRO A 101 -11.26 -1.25 -11.47
CA PRO A 101 -10.76 -0.61 -12.69
C PRO A 101 -9.59 0.34 -12.43
N ASP A 102 -9.61 1.10 -11.33
CA ASP A 102 -8.52 2.02 -10.97
C ASP A 102 -7.25 1.24 -10.59
N ILE A 103 -7.42 0.11 -9.90
CA ILE A 103 -6.31 -0.80 -9.56
C ILE A 103 -5.73 -1.45 -10.82
N ARG A 104 -6.57 -1.87 -11.77
CA ARG A 104 -6.11 -2.41 -13.07
C ARG A 104 -5.35 -1.37 -13.87
N ARG A 105 -5.79 -0.11 -13.82
CA ARG A 105 -5.05 1.01 -14.42
C ARG A 105 -3.69 1.20 -13.76
N LEU A 106 -3.63 1.20 -12.42
CA LEU A 106 -2.36 1.24 -11.68
C LEU A 106 -1.43 0.09 -12.09
N VAL A 107 -1.95 -1.14 -12.21
CA VAL A 107 -1.18 -2.31 -12.66
C VAL A 107 -0.63 -2.09 -14.07
N PHE A 108 -1.43 -1.54 -14.98
CA PHE A 108 -0.95 -1.19 -16.31
C PHE A 108 0.17 -0.14 -16.25
N ASP A 109 -0.02 0.94 -15.50
CA ASP A 109 0.97 2.01 -15.35
C ASP A 109 2.29 1.49 -14.75
N LEU A 110 2.21 0.59 -13.75
CA LEU A 110 3.37 -0.10 -13.17
C LEU A 110 4.10 -0.99 -14.19
N SER A 111 3.37 -1.66 -15.08
CA SER A 111 3.98 -2.50 -16.12
C SER A 111 4.76 -1.70 -17.18
N GLN A 112 4.39 -0.43 -17.36
CA GLN A 112 5.06 0.49 -18.28
C GLN A 112 6.15 1.31 -17.59
N HIS A 113 6.28 1.21 -16.26
CA HIS A 113 7.28 1.95 -15.51
C HIS A 113 8.65 1.30 -15.68
N HIS A 114 9.66 2.14 -15.93
CA HIS A 114 11.04 1.69 -16.10
C HIS A 114 11.90 2.22 -14.95
N GLY A 115 12.63 1.30 -14.31
CA GLY A 115 13.51 1.61 -13.19
C GLY A 115 12.78 1.59 -11.84
N PRO A 116 13.51 1.94 -10.76
CA PRO A 116 12.98 1.79 -9.42
C PRO A 116 11.80 2.71 -9.13
N LEU A 117 10.87 2.24 -8.33
CA LEU A 117 9.75 3.00 -7.79
C LEU A 117 10.26 4.02 -6.77
N HIS A 118 9.62 5.18 -6.73
CA HIS A 118 9.82 6.11 -5.62
C HIS A 118 9.29 5.49 -4.34
N LYS A 119 9.93 5.79 -3.20
CA LYS A 119 9.51 5.31 -1.88
C LYS A 119 8.00 5.41 -1.64
N GLY A 120 7.39 6.56 -1.92
CA GLY A 120 5.95 6.74 -1.72
C GLY A 120 5.08 5.95 -2.69
N ASP A 121 5.53 5.73 -3.93
CA ASP A 121 4.81 4.92 -4.91
C ASP A 121 4.96 3.43 -4.62
N PHE A 122 6.13 3.01 -4.14
CA PHE A 122 6.35 1.67 -3.60
C PHE A 122 5.42 1.40 -2.41
N GLU A 123 5.43 2.29 -1.41
CA GLU A 123 4.60 2.16 -0.20
C GLU A 123 3.12 2.02 -0.58
N ARG A 124 2.62 2.90 -1.45
CA ARG A 124 1.22 2.84 -1.91
C ARG A 124 0.91 1.60 -2.73
N THR A 125 1.87 1.11 -3.52
CA THR A 125 1.71 -0.15 -4.28
C THR A 125 1.59 -1.32 -3.32
N VAL A 126 2.39 -1.38 -2.25
CA VAL A 126 2.28 -2.38 -1.20
C VAL A 126 0.93 -2.29 -0.48
N LEU A 127 0.51 -1.10 -0.06
CA LEU A 127 -0.78 -0.92 0.61
C LEU A 127 -1.96 -1.30 -0.31
N THR A 128 -1.87 -0.97 -1.60
CA THR A 128 -2.86 -1.39 -2.61
C THR A 128 -2.87 -2.91 -2.80
N MET A 129 -1.70 -3.56 -2.77
CA MET A 129 -1.60 -5.03 -2.82
C MET A 129 -2.27 -5.68 -1.60
N VAL A 130 -2.06 -5.13 -0.39
CA VAL A 130 -2.73 -5.60 0.83
C VAL A 130 -4.24 -5.41 0.73
N TYR A 131 -4.71 -4.27 0.22
CA TYR A 131 -6.13 -4.04 -0.06
C TYR A 131 -6.70 -5.09 -1.03
N ALA A 132 -6.01 -5.34 -2.15
CA ALA A 132 -6.42 -6.34 -3.14
C ALA A 132 -6.46 -7.76 -2.55
N ALA A 133 -5.51 -8.12 -1.67
CA ALA A 133 -5.53 -9.39 -0.94
C ALA A 133 -6.75 -9.51 -0.02
N ASN A 134 -7.10 -8.43 0.70
CA ASN A 134 -8.30 -8.40 1.52
C ASN A 134 -9.58 -8.52 0.68
N ARG A 135 -9.66 -7.81 -0.46
CA ARG A 135 -10.79 -7.95 -1.39
C ARG A 135 -10.89 -9.35 -1.95
N LEU A 136 -9.78 -9.97 -2.32
CA LEU A 136 -9.71 -11.35 -2.79
C LEU A 136 -10.25 -12.35 -1.74
N ALA A 137 -9.90 -12.16 -0.47
CA ALA A 137 -10.37 -13.02 0.62
C ALA A 137 -11.88 -12.90 0.87
N ASN A 138 -12.45 -11.70 0.68
CA ASN A 138 -13.84 -11.39 1.04
C ASN A 138 -14.81 -11.37 -0.16
N THR A 139 -14.33 -11.39 -1.40
CA THR A 139 -15.15 -11.39 -2.61
C THR A 139 -15.46 -12.81 -3.08
N ARG A 140 -16.70 -13.05 -3.53
CA ARG A 140 -17.16 -14.32 -4.11
C ARG A 140 -17.52 -14.12 -5.59
N GLY A 141 -17.53 -15.23 -6.36
CA GLY A 141 -17.91 -15.22 -7.77
C GLY A 141 -16.86 -14.57 -8.69
N HIS A 142 -17.29 -14.18 -9.90
CA HIS A 142 -16.39 -13.77 -11.00
C HIS A 142 -15.46 -12.59 -10.69
N GLN A 143 -15.83 -11.70 -9.76
CA GLN A 143 -14.94 -10.61 -9.37
C GLN A 143 -13.71 -11.10 -8.59
N ARG A 144 -13.79 -12.26 -7.94
CA ARG A 144 -12.67 -12.84 -7.18
C ARG A 144 -11.46 -13.11 -8.07
N ASP A 145 -11.66 -13.63 -9.28
CA ASP A 145 -10.58 -13.93 -10.22
C ASP A 145 -9.88 -12.65 -10.68
N ALA A 146 -10.66 -11.59 -10.93
CA ALA A 146 -10.12 -10.29 -11.28
C ALA A 146 -9.31 -9.66 -10.13
N TRP A 147 -9.77 -9.82 -8.88
CA TRP A 147 -8.99 -9.42 -7.69
C TRP A 147 -7.70 -10.25 -7.54
N ALA A 148 -7.74 -11.54 -7.84
CA ALA A 148 -6.57 -12.42 -7.80
C ALA A 148 -5.53 -11.99 -8.85
N GLU A 149 -5.96 -11.71 -10.07
CA GLU A 149 -5.12 -11.21 -11.16
C GLU A 149 -4.45 -9.88 -10.79
N SER A 150 -5.22 -8.93 -10.26
CA SER A 150 -4.69 -7.65 -9.79
C SER A 150 -3.69 -7.84 -8.64
N PHE A 151 -3.99 -8.69 -7.66
CA PHE A 151 -3.08 -8.99 -6.55
C PHE A 151 -1.75 -9.57 -7.05
N VAL A 152 -1.79 -10.58 -7.92
CA VAL A 152 -0.59 -11.20 -8.48
C VAL A 152 0.23 -10.18 -9.28
N SER A 153 -0.42 -9.31 -10.03
CA SER A 153 0.27 -8.29 -10.83
C SER A 153 0.95 -7.23 -9.95
N LEU A 154 0.29 -6.77 -8.89
CA LEU A 154 0.90 -5.87 -7.90
C LEU A 154 2.09 -6.52 -7.19
N TYR A 155 1.96 -7.79 -6.79
CA TYR A 155 3.07 -8.56 -6.20
C TYR A 155 4.27 -8.65 -7.16
N LYS A 156 4.03 -8.93 -8.44
CA LYS A 156 5.09 -8.98 -9.45
C LYS A 156 5.80 -7.63 -9.60
N ALA A 157 5.06 -6.53 -9.63
CA ALA A 157 5.64 -5.19 -9.72
C ALA A 157 6.53 -4.87 -8.51
N ILE A 158 6.05 -5.17 -7.29
CA ILE A 158 6.83 -5.00 -6.06
C ILE A 158 8.09 -5.88 -6.07
N LYS A 159 7.93 -7.16 -6.43
CA LYS A 159 9.05 -8.11 -6.49
C LYS A 159 10.10 -7.63 -7.48
N GLN A 160 9.68 -7.19 -8.66
CA GLN A 160 10.58 -6.68 -9.69
C GLN A 160 11.36 -5.46 -9.19
N ASP A 161 10.66 -4.50 -8.56
CA ASP A 161 11.31 -3.32 -7.99
C ASP A 161 12.39 -3.70 -6.96
N LEU A 162 12.10 -4.66 -6.08
CA LEU A 162 13.06 -5.17 -5.09
C LEU A 162 14.25 -5.91 -5.74
N THR A 163 14.05 -6.65 -6.81
CA THR A 163 15.12 -7.40 -7.48
C THR A 163 15.99 -6.54 -8.39
N ASP A 164 15.40 -5.56 -9.09
CA ASP A 164 16.14 -4.65 -9.97
C ASP A 164 17.04 -3.70 -9.18
N GLN A 165 16.76 -3.50 -7.88
CA GLN A 165 17.62 -2.77 -6.95
C GLN A 165 18.76 -3.64 -6.36
N SER A 166 18.63 -4.97 -6.36
CA SER A 166 19.65 -5.88 -5.82
C SER A 166 20.84 -6.11 -6.75
N GLY A 167 20.75 -5.70 -8.02
CA GLY A 167 21.81 -5.82 -9.01
C GLY A 167 22.76 -4.62 -9.09
N ARG A 168 22.74 -3.71 -8.10
CA ARG A 168 23.62 -2.54 -8.01
C ARG A 168 24.43 -2.54 -6.72
#